data_AF-A0A3L6JAH1-F1
#
_entry.id   AF-A0A3L6JAH1-F1
#
_cell.length_a   1.000
_cell.length_b   1.000
_cell.length_c   1.000
_cell.angle_alpha   90.00
_cell.angle_beta   90.00
_cell.angle_gamma   90.00
#
_symmetry.space_group_name_H-M   'P 1'
#
loop_
_entity.id
_entity.type
_entity.pdbx_description
1 polymer ?
#
loop_
_entity_poly.entity_id
_entity_poly.type
_entity_poly.pdbx_seq_one_letter_code
_entity_poly.pdbx_strand_id
1 'polypeptide(L)'
;MLMFTRMLRRQGFYRVKNQEDPVYMKHNVGIGGVYVRIEKKKALLTVRDLGIEEEFSKVKKLEDFINELEDKAYRERCLIVNKMRGSGS
;
A
#
# COMPACT_ATOMS: atom_id res chain seq x y z
N MET A 1 18.07 5.53 3.33
CA MET A 1 17.17 5.18 4.45
C MET A 1 16.09 6.24 4.68
N LEU A 2 16.44 7.52 4.87
CA LEU A 2 15.49 8.65 4.99
C LEU A 2 14.50 8.79 3.82
N MET A 3 14.90 8.40 2.59
CA MET A 3 14.07 8.55 1.40
C MET A 3 12.83 7.66 1.38
N PHE A 4 12.93 6.38 1.80
CA PHE A 4 11.78 5.49 1.92
C PHE A 4 10.79 6.03 2.95
N THR A 5 11.28 6.40 4.14
CA THR A 5 10.46 6.97 5.20
C THR A 5 9.74 8.25 4.78
N ARG A 6 10.42 9.16 4.08
CA ARG A 6 9.81 10.42 3.61
C ARG A 6 8.71 10.16 2.58
N MET A 7 8.95 9.26 1.65
CA MET A 7 7.94 8.85 0.65
C MET A 7 6.73 8.21 1.34
N LEU A 8 6.96 7.25 2.25
CA LEU A 8 5.88 6.56 2.98
C LEU A 8 5.02 7.53 3.78
N ARG A 9 5.62 8.50 4.49
CA ARG A 9 4.87 9.54 5.20
C ARG A 9 4.03 10.41 4.25
N ARG A 10 4.58 10.78 3.09
CA ARG A 10 3.85 11.56 2.07
C ARG A 10 2.66 10.79 1.51
N GLN A 11 2.81 9.48 1.36
CA GLN A 11 1.76 8.56 0.91
C GLN A 11 0.73 8.20 2.01
N GLY A 12 0.86 8.78 3.21
CA GLY A 12 -0.08 8.59 4.31
C GLY A 12 0.17 7.35 5.17
N PHE A 13 1.32 6.68 5.04
CA PHE A 13 1.68 5.60 5.93
C PHE A 13 2.07 6.12 7.31
N TYR A 14 1.58 5.47 8.36
CA TYR A 14 1.97 5.73 9.74
C TYR A 14 2.96 4.67 10.23
N ARG A 15 3.87 5.06 11.12
CA ARG A 15 4.82 4.12 11.73
C ARG A 15 4.11 3.31 12.82
N VAL A 16 4.25 1.99 12.79
CA VAL A 16 3.74 1.10 13.83
C VAL A 16 4.61 1.24 15.08
N LYS A 17 3.98 1.38 16.26
CA LYS A 17 4.68 1.52 17.54
C LYS A 17 5.20 0.16 18.02
N ASN A 18 6.22 0.18 18.87
CA ASN A 18 6.75 -1.01 19.56
C ASN A 18 7.23 -2.11 18.59
N GLN A 19 7.88 -1.73 17.50
CA GLN A 19 8.58 -2.66 16.61
C GLN A 19 10.06 -2.30 16.65
N GLU A 20 10.91 -3.32 16.80
CA GLU A 20 12.38 -3.16 16.76
C GLU A 20 12.80 -2.57 15.41
N ASP A 21 12.26 -3.14 14.32
CA ASP A 21 12.44 -2.63 12.98
C ASP A 21 11.38 -1.58 12.58
N PRO A 22 11.75 -0.59 11.75
CA PRO A 22 10.80 0.41 11.27
C PRO A 22 9.78 -0.20 10.30
N VAL A 23 8.59 -0.48 10.84
CA VAL A 23 7.39 -0.90 10.10
C VAL A 23 6.44 0.29 9.91
N TYR A 24 5.98 0.47 8.68
CA TYR A 24 4.98 1.45 8.28
C TYR A 24 3.72 0.74 7.83
N MET A 25 2.56 1.32 8.10
CA MET A 25 1.27 0.75 7.74
C MET A 25 0.36 1.83 7.16
N LYS A 26 -0.40 1.46 6.13
CA LYS A 26 -1.53 2.22 5.61
C LYS A 26 -2.68 1.26 5.42
N HIS A 27 -3.86 1.66 5.87
CA HIS A 27 -5.10 0.93 5.57
C HIS A 27 -5.73 1.55 4.33
N ASN A 28 -6.00 0.74 3.31
CA ASN A 28 -6.71 1.18 2.13
C ASN A 28 -8.00 0.37 1.97
N VAL A 29 -9.12 1.08 1.76
CA VAL A 29 -10.44 0.47 1.72
C VAL A 29 -10.64 -0.22 0.36
N GLY A 30 -10.54 -1.55 0.34
CA GLY A 30 -10.60 -2.38 -0.88
C GLY A 30 -9.35 -3.23 -1.09
N ILE A 31 -8.23 -2.85 -0.47
CA ILE A 31 -6.96 -3.61 -0.49
C ILE A 31 -6.71 -4.24 0.88
N GLY A 32 -7.15 -3.57 1.94
CA GLY A 32 -6.88 -3.94 3.33
C GLY A 32 -5.61 -3.32 3.88
N GLY A 33 -4.89 -4.05 4.72
CA GLY A 33 -3.69 -3.55 5.39
C GLY A 33 -2.42 -3.65 4.54
N VAL A 34 -1.86 -2.50 4.14
CA VAL A 34 -0.57 -2.42 3.44
C VAL A 34 0.53 -2.13 4.45
N TYR A 35 1.48 -3.04 4.58
CA TYR A 35 2.61 -2.95 5.50
C TYR A 35 3.90 -2.78 4.71
N VAL A 36 4.78 -1.90 5.17
CA VAL A 36 6.12 -1.71 4.60
C VAL A 36 7.14 -1.77 5.72
N ARG A 37 8.00 -2.79 5.69
CA ARG A 37 9.14 -2.90 6.59
C ARG A 37 10.41 -2.46 5.87
N ILE A 38 11.21 -1.61 6.51
CA ILE A 38 12.48 -1.17 5.96
C ILE A 38 13.59 -1.95 6.65
N GLU A 39 14.22 -2.87 5.91
CA GLU A 39 15.36 -3.63 6.39
C GLU A 39 16.62 -3.25 5.59
N LYS A 40 17.66 -2.78 6.28
CA LYS A 40 18.94 -2.33 5.71
C LYS A 40 18.77 -1.23 4.63
N LYS A 41 18.67 -1.64 3.36
CA LYS A 41 18.57 -0.77 2.17
C LYS A 41 17.39 -1.12 1.27
N LYS A 42 16.51 -2.01 1.73
CA LYS A 42 15.35 -2.50 0.98
C LYS A 42 14.07 -2.25 1.75
N ALA A 43 12.96 -2.20 1.04
CA ALA A 43 11.63 -2.13 1.60
C ALA A 43 10.90 -3.42 1.22
N LEU A 44 10.44 -4.16 2.22
CA LEU A 44 9.52 -5.27 2.03
C LEU A 44 8.11 -4.73 2.20
N LEU A 45 7.30 -4.83 1.15
CA LEU A 45 5.88 -4.52 1.18
C LEU A 45 5.09 -5.82 1.30
N THR A 46 4.13 -5.83 2.22
CA THR A 46 3.20 -6.94 2.42
C THR A 46 1.78 -6.43 2.41
N VAL A 47 0.91 -7.06 1.63
CA VAL A 47 -0.55 -6.88 1.69
C VAL A 47 -1.15 -8.20 2.14
N ARG A 48 -1.48 -8.30 3.43
CA ARG A 48 -1.92 -9.57 4.04
C ARG A 48 -3.18 -10.11 3.39
N ASP A 49 -4.14 -9.24 3.13
CA ASP A 49 -5.45 -9.63 2.60
C ASP A 49 -5.38 -10.12 1.14
N LEU A 50 -4.32 -9.76 0.42
CA LEU A 50 -4.08 -10.17 -0.97
C LEU A 50 -2.97 -11.21 -1.13
N GLY A 51 -2.31 -11.62 -0.04
CA GLY A 51 -1.16 -12.53 -0.09
C GLY A 51 0.03 -12.00 -0.89
N ILE A 52 0.15 -10.67 -1.03
CA ILE A 52 1.23 -10.03 -1.78
C ILE A 52 2.41 -9.79 -0.85
N GLU A 53 3.60 -10.24 -1.26
CA GLU A 53 4.88 -9.95 -0.61
C GLU A 53 5.92 -9.57 -1.67
N GLU A 54 6.41 -8.34 -1.63
CA GLU A 54 7.30 -7.80 -2.66
C GLU A 54 8.46 -7.02 -2.04
N GLU A 55 9.65 -7.16 -2.63
CA GLU A 55 10.87 -6.52 -2.15
C GLU A 55 11.35 -5.43 -3.12
N PHE A 56 11.60 -4.24 -2.58
CA PHE A 56 12.02 -3.08 -3.35
C PHE A 56 13.35 -2.52 -2.86
N SER A 57 14.33 -2.45 -3.75
CA SER A 57 15.60 -1.77 -3.51
C SER A 57 15.60 -0.29 -3.91
N LYS A 58 14.61 0.15 -4.70
CA LYS A 58 14.46 1.53 -5.18
C LYS A 58 13.15 2.16 -4.70
N VAL A 59 13.24 3.38 -4.16
CA VAL A 59 12.09 4.14 -3.65
C VAL A 59 11.03 4.36 -4.73
N LYS A 60 11.45 4.76 -5.94
CA LYS A 60 10.52 5.02 -7.04
C LYS A 60 9.70 3.77 -7.40
N LYS A 61 10.32 2.59 -7.46
CA LYS A 61 9.60 1.34 -7.75
C LYS A 61 8.56 1.00 -6.70
N LEU A 62 8.89 1.21 -5.42
CA LEU A 62 7.92 1.02 -4.33
C LEU A 62 6.76 2.01 -4.44
N GLU A 63 7.05 3.28 -4.71
CA GLU A 63 6.03 4.32 -4.87
C GLU A 63 5.10 4.04 -6.05
N ASP A 64 5.67 3.70 -7.21
CA ASP A 64 4.91 3.33 -8.41
C ASP A 64 4.01 2.12 -8.13
N PHE A 65 4.53 1.08 -7.45
CA PHE A 65 3.76 -0.11 -7.09
C PHE A 65 2.61 0.18 -6.12
N ILE A 66 2.83 1.03 -5.11
CA ILE A 66 1.78 1.46 -4.19
C ILE A 66 0.69 2.18 -4.98
N ASN A 67 1.04 3.13 -5.86
CA ASN A 67 0.05 3.86 -6.65
C ASN A 67 -0.76 2.93 -7.56
N GLU A 68 -0.10 1.97 -8.22
CA GLU A 68 -0.78 0.97 -9.04
C GLU A 68 -1.75 0.08 -8.24
N LEU A 69 -1.38 -0.30 -7.01
CA LEU A 69 -2.27 -1.03 -6.11
C LEU A 69 -3.51 -0.21 -5.76
N GLU A 70 -3.33 1.06 -5.41
CA GLU A 70 -4.43 1.97 -5.06
C GLU A 70 -5.36 2.23 -6.25
N ASP A 71 -4.79 2.44 -7.44
CA ASP A 71 -5.54 2.63 -8.68
C ASP A 71 -6.36 1.39 -9.06
N LYS A 72 -5.79 0.18 -8.94
CA LYS A 72 -6.52 -1.07 -9.20
C LYS A 72 -7.71 -1.22 -8.27
N ALA A 73 -7.51 -1.03 -6.97
CA ALA A 73 -8.56 -1.13 -5.98
C ALA A 73 -9.66 -0.08 -6.17
N TYR A 74 -9.28 1.14 -6.55
CA TYR A 74 -10.23 2.18 -6.91
C TYR A 74 -11.07 1.79 -8.13
N ARG A 75 -10.46 1.27 -9.20
CA ARG A 75 -11.16 0.82 -10.40
C ARG A 75 -12.13 -0.32 -10.11
N GLU A 76 -11.71 -1.33 -9.34
CA GLU A 76 -12.60 -2.43 -8.94
C GLU A 76 -13.82 -1.92 -8.17
N ARG A 77 -13.65 -0.93 -7.28
CA ARG A 77 -14.76 -0.27 -6.62
C ARG A 77 -15.66 0.54 -7.55
N CYS A 78 -15.09 1.31 -8.47
CA CYS A 78 -15.87 2.05 -9.46
C CYS A 78 -16.71 1.11 -10.32
N LEU A 79 -16.20 -0.07 -10.67
CA LEU A 79 -16.96 -1.09 -11.37
C LEU A 79 -18.14 -1.61 -10.53
N ILE A 80 -17.95 -1.85 -9.23
CA ILE A 80 -19.02 -2.28 -8.33
C ILE A 80 -20.08 -1.18 -8.16
N VAL A 81 -19.68 0.07 -7.93
CA VAL A 81 -20.61 1.20 -7.77
C VAL A 81 -21.40 1.46 -9.05
N ASN A 82 -20.76 1.39 -10.22
CA ASN A 82 -21.46 1.53 -11.51
C ASN A 82 -22.42 0.37 -11.78
N LYS A 83 -22.06 -0.86 -11.39
CA LYS A 83 -22.94 -2.03 -11.52
C LYS A 83 -24.18 -1.91 -10.64
N MET A 84 -24.05 -1.38 -9.42
CA MET A 84 -25.19 -1.13 -8.52
C MET A 84 -26.14 -0.04 -9.02
N ARG A 85 -25.65 0.97 -9.75
CA ARG A 85 -26.50 2.03 -10.34
C ARG A 85 -27.26 1.60 -11.59
N GLY A 86 -26.89 0.48 -12.22
CA GLY A 86 -27.52 -0.03 -13.44
C GLY A 86 -28.67 -1.03 -13.23
N SER A 87 -28.91 -1.48 -11.99
CA SER A 87 -29.94 -2.47 -11.64
C SER A 87 -31.14 -1.88 -10.90
N GLY A 88 -31.32 -0.56 -10.98
CA GLY A 88 -32.56 0.13 -10.59
C GLY A 88 -33.31 0.60 -11.83
N SER A 89 -34.16 -0.26 -12.39
CA SER A 89 -35.24 0.09 -13.32
C SER A 89 -36.50 -0.63 -12.85
#